data_AF-A0A934XSB0-F1
#
_entry.id   AF-A0A934XSB0-F1
#
_cell.length_a   1.000
_cell.length_b   1.000
_cell.length_c   1.000
_cell.angle_alpha   90.00
_cell.angle_beta   90.00
_cell.angle_gamma   90.00
#
_symmetry.space_group_name_H-M   'P 1'
#
loop_
_entity.id
_entity.type
_entity.pdbx_description
1 polymer ?
#
loop_
_entity_poly.entity_id
_entity_poly.type
_entity_poly.pdbx_seq_one_letter_code
_entity_poly.pdbx_strand_id
1 'polypeptide(L)'
;MRIKQRVIGAAMILAVILSAGLVSSSPLAATSTDALKNGNFEGGFTSAGGCGAVGKGWSCFTNGGRAAYGFYDDQWGKTVWDGGHSQLIEINTKQNSSEPDRYAGIYQTAAVSKGKAYDFAIRGMIRADDEDPDPWRYRVQVGFDYSGGSNWAAVTNWVELPWDTIYSRTGPGAFSEYRAKVTATSSKITVFVRTWMKWGTPYREVDFNLDGINLFGDSATSSGGSSSGSTGSSGSGSSGSGSTTTSLTCSGSNLVANGNFEGGFSAAGVAKSWTSFSNGGRAAYGFYDETWAPVVYEGKHAQLIEINTLGFAAASDPNRYAGIYQVVKGLTKGKTYQVSLAGMLRERTDNSDEDAYRYEILWGYNSGADADWANLDFKEYVPIKPIYLRTAPGAYSTYSVKFVAPADTVTLFVMAHKKWATGARELDADIDAISVAPCSTGSSGGSTSCTYVVKRGDTLSSIAVKYGTTVANLASLNHIKNVNVIFVGQVLKVPCSSSSGTVVKAPPAVTPSEPVTPGLGSEARPTTYTIKKGDTLSGIAARTGASVNALMQANGISNANRIYAGQTLRLP
;
A
#
# COMPACT_ATOMS: atom_id res chain seq x y z
N MET A 1 -33.31 34.84 39.04
CA MET A 1 -33.17 33.43 39.58
C MET A 1 -32.25 32.60 38.68
N ARG A 2 -30.94 33.02 38.88
CA ARG A 2 -29.60 32.43 39.07
C ARG A 2 -29.08 31.84 37.76
N ILE A 3 -28.25 32.62 37.04
CA ILE A 3 -26.85 32.82 36.59
C ILE A 3 -26.02 31.57 36.94
N LYS A 4 -25.55 30.83 35.87
CA LYS A 4 -24.06 30.65 35.76
C LYS A 4 -23.71 30.24 34.33
N GLN A 5 -23.18 31.21 33.48
CA GLN A 5 -21.89 31.71 32.96
C GLN A 5 -20.84 30.59 32.91
N ARG A 6 -20.37 30.33 31.73
CA ARG A 6 -19.18 30.46 30.86
C ARG A 6 -17.94 29.90 31.57
N VAL A 7 -17.19 28.99 30.87
CA VAL A 7 -15.75 29.33 30.73
C VAL A 7 -15.11 28.28 29.81
N ILE A 8 -14.70 28.64 28.54
CA ILE A 8 -13.52 28.78 27.65
C ILE A 8 -12.28 28.20 28.35
N GLY A 9 -11.73 27.07 27.74
CA GLY A 9 -10.24 27.12 27.67
C GLY A 9 -9.73 26.35 26.45
N ALA A 10 -9.45 27.00 25.24
CA ALA A 10 -8.28 27.13 24.35
C ALA A 10 -7.01 26.61 25.03
N ALA A 11 -6.40 25.52 24.49
CA ALA A 11 -5.02 25.55 23.95
C ALA A 11 -4.26 24.30 24.41
N MET A 12 -3.80 23.46 23.39
CA MET A 12 -2.33 23.24 23.27
C MET A 12 -2.09 22.04 22.34
N ILE A 13 -1.70 22.30 21.00
CA ILE A 13 -0.52 22.07 20.14
C ILE A 13 0.48 21.15 20.85
N LEU A 14 0.52 19.81 20.34
CA LEU A 14 1.89 19.25 20.31
C LEU A 14 1.92 18.00 19.43
N ALA A 15 2.48 18.09 18.16
CA ALA A 15 3.74 17.81 17.44
C ALA A 15 3.94 16.30 17.29
N VAL A 16 3.45 15.69 16.17
CA VAL A 16 4.10 14.43 15.74
C VAL A 16 5.29 14.76 14.83
N ILE A 17 6.41 15.12 15.42
CA ILE A 17 7.84 15.05 15.06
C ILE A 17 8.17 13.65 14.53
N LEU A 18 8.17 13.49 13.20
CA LEU A 18 9.03 12.84 12.21
C LEU A 18 10.52 13.04 12.55
N SER A 19 11.01 12.03 13.36
CA SER A 19 12.48 11.89 13.22
C SER A 19 12.88 10.44 13.54
N ALA A 20 13.07 9.69 12.42
CA ALA A 20 14.10 8.92 11.69
C ALA A 20 15.45 8.96 12.41
N GLY A 21 15.61 8.03 13.39
CA GLY A 21 17.04 7.69 13.67
C GLY A 21 17.22 6.16 13.68
N LEU A 22 17.81 5.70 12.51
CA LEU A 22 18.79 4.69 12.07
C LEU A 22 19.79 4.37 13.18
N VAL A 23 19.72 3.04 13.82
CA VAL A 23 21.08 2.48 14.03
C VAL A 23 21.05 0.99 13.66
N SER A 24 21.94 0.72 12.58
CA SER A 24 23.12 -0.09 12.19
C SER A 24 23.34 -1.26 13.15
N SER A 25 23.54 -2.50 12.62
CA SER A 25 24.79 -3.27 12.69
C SER A 25 24.53 -4.70 12.11
N SER A 26 25.29 -5.23 10.94
CA SER A 26 25.71 -6.62 10.79
C SER A 26 26.24 -7.18 12.11
N PRO A 27 26.36 -8.60 12.17
CA PRO A 27 25.68 -9.88 11.94
C PRO A 27 25.70 -10.77 13.20
N LEU A 28 24.37 -11.19 13.59
CA LEU A 28 24.10 -12.58 14.03
C LEU A 28 22.71 -13.01 13.58
N ALA A 29 22.49 -13.40 12.15
CA ALA A 29 21.47 -14.44 11.92
C ALA A 29 20.45 -14.49 13.07
N ALA A 30 19.51 -13.31 13.31
CA ALA A 30 18.39 -13.76 14.19
C ALA A 30 17.11 -13.86 13.36
N THR A 31 16.85 -14.94 12.66
CA THR A 31 15.58 -15.57 12.26
C THR A 31 14.38 -14.70 12.65
N SER A 32 13.96 -13.54 11.82
CA SER A 32 12.63 -12.93 12.05
C SER A 32 11.58 -14.01 12.36
N THR A 33 11.31 -14.10 13.60
CA THR A 33 10.38 -15.13 14.12
C THR A 33 9.02 -14.48 14.41
N ASP A 34 8.04 -15.13 13.95
CA ASP A 34 6.67 -14.74 14.34
C ASP A 34 6.53 -14.72 15.87
N ALA A 35 6.29 -13.52 16.32
CA ALA A 35 6.21 -13.38 17.79
C ALA A 35 4.94 -14.05 18.33
N LEU A 36 4.00 -14.19 17.50
CA LEU A 36 2.78 -14.90 17.95
C LEU A 36 2.91 -16.42 17.71
N LYS A 37 2.32 -17.07 18.56
CA LYS A 37 2.37 -18.54 18.38
C LYS A 37 1.04 -19.06 17.81
N ASN A 38 1.23 -20.01 16.91
CA ASN A 38 0.09 -20.77 16.34
C ASN A 38 -0.97 -19.84 15.73
N GLY A 39 -0.57 -18.79 15.08
CA GLY A 39 -1.53 -17.90 14.37
C GLY A 39 -2.05 -18.54 13.09
N ASN A 40 -1.32 -19.58 12.58
CA ASN A 40 -1.81 -20.31 11.39
C ASN A 40 -2.75 -21.47 11.78
N PHE A 41 -2.71 -21.83 13.18
CA PHE A 41 -3.68 -22.72 13.88
C PHE A 41 -3.43 -24.18 13.50
N GLU A 42 -2.27 -24.45 13.09
CA GLU A 42 -1.95 -25.86 12.76
C GLU A 42 -1.36 -26.55 13.98
N GLY A 43 -1.16 -25.80 14.98
CA GLY A 43 -0.56 -26.37 16.22
C GLY A 43 -1.66 -26.89 17.15
N GLY A 44 -2.94 -26.88 16.63
CA GLY A 44 -4.05 -27.50 17.38
C GLY A 44 -4.82 -26.44 18.20
N PHE A 45 -5.87 -26.97 18.97
CA PHE A 45 -6.81 -26.09 19.70
C PHE A 45 -6.95 -26.58 21.14
N THR A 46 -7.15 -25.58 22.03
CA THR A 46 -7.47 -25.94 23.43
C THR A 46 -8.85 -25.39 23.79
N SER A 47 -9.44 -26.16 24.67
CA SER A 47 -10.74 -25.65 25.17
C SER A 47 -10.51 -24.50 26.16
N ALA A 48 -11.04 -23.33 25.86
CA ALA A 48 -10.88 -22.16 26.74
C ALA A 48 -12.20 -21.88 27.45
N GLY A 49 -12.16 -21.94 28.80
CA GLY A 49 -13.35 -21.71 29.67
C GLY A 49 -14.21 -20.55 29.15
N GLY A 50 -15.50 -20.88 28.64
CA GLY A 50 -16.43 -19.79 28.25
C GLY A 50 -16.40 -19.55 26.73
N CYS A 51 -15.48 -20.18 25.83
CA CYS A 51 -15.27 -19.79 24.42
C CYS A 51 -15.04 -21.05 23.57
N GLY A 52 -15.31 -22.32 24.13
CA GLY A 52 -15.08 -23.56 23.37
C GLY A 52 -13.63 -23.70 22.88
N ALA A 53 -13.43 -24.21 21.57
CA ALA A 53 -12.06 -24.51 21.06
C ALA A 53 -11.41 -23.25 20.48
N VAL A 54 -10.21 -22.93 21.01
CA VAL A 54 -9.42 -21.79 20.50
C VAL A 54 -7.99 -22.27 20.23
N GLY A 55 -7.37 -21.68 19.20
CA GLY A 55 -5.98 -22.07 18.87
C GLY A 55 -5.10 -22.16 20.12
N LYS A 56 -4.40 -23.21 20.14
CA LYS A 56 -3.48 -23.35 21.28
C LYS A 56 -2.60 -22.09 21.44
N GLY A 57 -2.62 -21.52 22.67
CA GLY A 57 -1.77 -20.33 22.94
C GLY A 57 -2.58 -19.02 22.80
N TRP A 58 -3.84 -19.22 22.37
CA TRP A 58 -4.69 -18.02 22.24
C TRP A 58 -5.79 -18.08 23.32
N SER A 59 -6.17 -16.84 23.78
CA SER A 59 -7.33 -16.71 24.68
C SER A 59 -8.52 -16.09 23.96
N CYS A 60 -9.68 -16.18 24.68
CA CYS A 60 -10.88 -15.64 23.98
C CYS A 60 -11.61 -14.66 24.89
N PHE A 61 -12.50 -13.86 24.24
CA PHE A 61 -13.34 -12.94 25.00
C PHE A 61 -14.65 -12.71 24.24
N THR A 62 -15.67 -12.33 25.05
CA THR A 62 -16.95 -11.93 24.45
C THR A 62 -17.65 -10.92 25.37
N ASN A 63 -18.47 -10.02 24.80
CA ASN A 63 -19.20 -9.07 25.69
C ASN A 63 -20.60 -9.62 26.01
N GLY A 64 -20.66 -11.11 26.02
CA GLY A 64 -21.95 -11.73 26.39
C GLY A 64 -22.67 -12.34 25.17
N GLY A 65 -23.84 -13.03 25.39
CA GLY A 65 -24.60 -13.66 24.30
C GLY A 65 -23.95 -14.97 23.83
N ARG A 66 -24.61 -15.57 22.80
CA ARG A 66 -24.15 -16.92 22.36
C ARG A 66 -23.08 -16.79 21.26
N ALA A 67 -21.77 -17.00 21.70
CA ALA A 67 -20.65 -17.12 20.75
C ALA A 67 -19.96 -18.48 20.93
N ALA A 68 -19.77 -19.02 19.82
CA ALA A 68 -19.05 -20.30 19.88
C ALA A 68 -17.73 -20.22 19.10
N TYR A 69 -16.76 -20.87 19.76
CA TYR A 69 -15.42 -20.91 19.13
C TYR A 69 -15.10 -22.36 18.74
N GLY A 70 -14.46 -22.46 17.64
CA GLY A 70 -14.09 -23.81 17.18
C GLY A 70 -13.08 -23.72 16.03
N PHE A 71 -12.93 -24.76 15.42
CA PHE A 71 -12.03 -24.78 14.24
C PHE A 71 -12.83 -25.19 13.00
N TYR A 72 -12.42 -24.73 11.90
CA TYR A 72 -13.21 -24.84 10.66
C TYR A 72 -14.23 -25.97 10.76
N ASP A 73 -15.48 -25.71 10.09
CA ASP A 73 -16.76 -26.44 10.03
C ASP A 73 -16.69 -27.54 8.95
N ASP A 74 -16.53 -28.83 9.15
CA ASP A 74 -16.49 -30.10 8.39
C ASP A 74 -17.79 -30.35 7.65
N GLN A 75 -18.70 -29.23 7.65
CA GLN A 75 -19.97 -29.65 7.00
C GLN A 75 -20.10 -29.00 5.63
N TRP A 76 -19.09 -28.01 5.21
CA TRP A 76 -19.21 -27.37 3.89
C TRP A 76 -17.82 -27.07 3.33
N GLY A 77 -17.73 -26.39 2.05
CA GLY A 77 -16.45 -26.07 1.37
C GLY A 77 -15.37 -25.59 2.36
N LYS A 78 -14.06 -25.78 1.99
CA LYS A 78 -12.88 -25.54 2.85
C LYS A 78 -12.78 -24.06 3.24
N THR A 79 -12.66 -23.73 4.56
CA THR A 79 -12.52 -22.34 5.06
C THR A 79 -11.19 -22.18 5.79
N VAL A 80 -10.21 -22.59 4.98
CA VAL A 80 -8.83 -22.48 5.51
C VAL A 80 -7.98 -21.74 4.47
N TRP A 81 -7.24 -20.72 4.94
CA TRP A 81 -6.33 -20.01 4.01
C TRP A 81 -5.14 -20.89 3.64
N ASP A 82 -4.48 -21.37 4.67
CA ASP A 82 -3.31 -22.26 4.44
C ASP A 82 -3.29 -23.37 5.49
N GLY A 83 -2.87 -24.62 5.05
CA GLY A 83 -2.76 -25.77 5.98
C GLY A 83 -4.12 -26.46 6.18
N GLY A 84 -4.26 -26.93 7.43
CA GLY A 84 -5.44 -27.80 7.63
C GLY A 84 -6.47 -27.17 8.57
N HIS A 85 -6.03 -25.98 9.29
CA HIS A 85 -6.99 -25.47 10.28
C HIS A 85 -7.07 -23.95 10.19
N SER A 86 -8.29 -23.44 10.45
CA SER A 86 -8.51 -21.99 10.72
C SER A 86 -9.36 -21.85 12.00
N GLN A 87 -9.26 -20.65 12.57
CA GLN A 87 -10.11 -20.39 13.76
C GLN A 87 -11.52 -19.95 13.35
N LEU A 88 -12.52 -20.69 13.91
CA LEU A 88 -13.93 -20.27 13.70
C LEU A 88 -14.46 -19.55 14.94
N ILE A 89 -15.06 -18.38 14.61
CA ILE A 89 -15.85 -17.68 15.65
C ILE A 89 -17.27 -17.48 15.10
N GLU A 90 -18.17 -18.02 15.96
CA GLU A 90 -19.59 -17.97 15.53
C GLU A 90 -20.40 -17.15 16.53
N ILE A 91 -21.04 -16.13 15.92
CA ILE A 91 -22.02 -15.39 16.75
C ILE A 91 -23.45 -15.78 16.30
N ASN A 92 -24.27 -16.22 17.40
CA ASN A 92 -25.60 -16.78 17.08
C ASN A 92 -26.66 -16.08 17.92
N THR A 93 -27.59 -15.54 17.10
CA THR A 93 -28.68 -14.85 17.84
C THR A 93 -30.00 -15.55 17.54
N LYS A 94 -30.11 -16.77 17.11
CA LYS A 94 -31.35 -17.46 16.67
C LYS A 94 -32.28 -17.68 17.85
N GLN A 95 -31.82 -17.58 19.05
CA GLN A 95 -32.72 -17.89 20.19
C GLN A 95 -32.84 -16.65 21.09
N ASN A 96 -32.40 -15.45 20.53
CA ASN A 96 -32.40 -14.28 21.43
C ASN A 96 -32.71 -13.01 20.61
N SER A 97 -33.87 -12.31 20.86
CA SER A 97 -34.51 -11.29 20.00
C SER A 97 -34.18 -9.88 20.50
N SER A 98 -33.12 -9.76 21.56
CA SER A 98 -32.85 -8.37 22.01
C SER A 98 -31.37 -8.22 22.35
N GLU A 99 -30.48 -8.50 21.38
CA GLU A 99 -29.07 -8.36 21.83
C GLU A 99 -28.42 -7.15 21.14
N PRO A 100 -27.92 -6.21 21.93
CA PRO A 100 -27.18 -5.05 21.42
C PRO A 100 -25.93 -5.47 20.62
N ASP A 101 -24.98 -4.63 20.09
CA ASP A 101 -23.69 -4.98 19.46
C ASP A 101 -23.03 -6.19 20.14
N ARG A 102 -22.72 -7.21 19.25
CA ARG A 102 -22.08 -8.41 19.85
C ARG A 102 -20.63 -8.53 19.38
N TYR A 103 -19.75 -8.67 20.49
CA TYR A 103 -18.32 -8.86 20.18
C TYR A 103 -17.86 -10.24 20.67
N ALA A 104 -17.16 -10.86 19.79
CA ALA A 104 -16.40 -12.07 20.20
C ALA A 104 -15.03 -12.08 19.52
N GLY A 105 -14.03 -12.51 20.35
CA GLY A 105 -12.71 -12.42 19.70
C GLY A 105 -11.68 -13.29 20.42
N ILE A 106 -10.42 -13.24 19.89
CA ILE A 106 -9.29 -13.97 20.51
C ILE A 106 -8.11 -13.01 20.66
N TYR A 107 -7.28 -13.41 21.57
CA TYR A 107 -6.08 -12.55 21.69
C TYR A 107 -4.89 -13.40 22.15
N GLN A 108 -3.67 -12.85 21.91
CA GLN A 108 -2.42 -13.48 22.38
C GLN A 108 -1.39 -12.40 22.70
N THR A 109 -0.78 -12.69 23.81
CA THR A 109 0.32 -11.77 24.18
C THR A 109 1.66 -12.36 23.72
N ALA A 110 2.41 -11.47 23.16
CA ALA A 110 3.71 -11.97 22.65
C ALA A 110 4.84 -11.09 23.21
N ALA A 111 5.92 -11.85 23.42
CA ALA A 111 7.13 -11.09 23.77
C ALA A 111 7.70 -10.37 22.53
N VAL A 112 7.98 -9.06 22.74
CA VAL A 112 8.52 -8.26 21.64
C VAL A 112 9.60 -7.33 22.21
N SER A 113 10.28 -6.83 21.34
CA SER A 113 11.37 -5.95 21.82
C SER A 113 10.92 -4.49 21.75
N LYS A 114 10.97 -3.89 23.00
CA LYS A 114 10.52 -2.48 23.09
C LYS A 114 11.25 -1.60 22.06
N GLY A 115 10.48 -0.78 21.36
CA GLY A 115 11.05 0.21 20.41
C GLY A 115 11.21 -0.38 19.00
N LYS A 116 10.82 -1.70 18.85
CA LYS A 116 11.02 -2.33 17.52
C LYS A 116 9.69 -2.41 16.77
N ALA A 117 9.91 -2.35 15.39
CA ALA A 117 8.70 -2.38 14.55
C ALA A 117 8.37 -3.84 14.17
N TYR A 118 7.10 -4.05 14.14
CA TYR A 118 6.65 -5.41 13.75
C TYR A 118 5.63 -5.31 12.61
N ASP A 119 5.67 -6.42 11.68
CA ASP A 119 4.69 -6.52 10.58
C ASP A 119 3.55 -7.44 11.02
N PHE A 120 2.42 -6.79 11.08
CA PHE A 120 1.23 -7.59 11.42
C PHE A 120 0.46 -7.98 10.16
N ALA A 121 -0.02 -9.28 10.17
CA ALA A 121 -0.91 -9.72 9.08
C ALA A 121 -1.99 -10.65 9.65
N ILE A 122 -3.17 -10.50 8.98
CA ILE A 122 -4.27 -11.41 9.34
C ILE A 122 -5.11 -11.66 8.08
N ARG A 123 -5.63 -12.91 8.05
CA ARG A 123 -6.52 -13.28 6.93
C ARG A 123 -7.81 -13.89 7.47
N GLY A 124 -8.90 -13.54 6.66
CA GLY A 124 -10.13 -14.15 7.19
C GLY A 124 -11.27 -14.00 6.19
N MET A 125 -12.40 -14.57 6.69
CA MET A 125 -13.64 -14.52 5.88
C MET A 125 -14.85 -14.45 6.81
N ILE A 126 -15.88 -13.74 6.19
CA ILE A 126 -17.15 -13.65 6.94
C ILE A 126 -18.23 -14.42 6.16
N ARG A 127 -18.97 -15.21 7.03
CA ARG A 127 -20.07 -15.98 6.39
C ARG A 127 -21.33 -15.86 7.24
N ALA A 128 -22.44 -15.72 6.44
CA ALA A 128 -23.69 -15.57 7.21
C ALA A 128 -24.84 -16.20 6.42
N ASP A 129 -26.10 -16.43 7.10
CA ASP A 129 -27.29 -16.98 6.41
C ASP A 129 -27.85 -15.95 5.41
N ASP A 130 -27.91 -16.27 4.07
CA ASP A 130 -28.27 -15.56 2.82
C ASP A 130 -29.52 -14.69 3.03
N GLU A 131 -29.63 -13.93 4.21
CA GLU A 131 -30.87 -13.13 4.22
C GLU A 131 -30.62 -11.77 4.88
N ASP A 132 -29.21 -11.39 4.94
CA ASP A 132 -29.13 -10.08 5.64
C ASP A 132 -28.77 -8.97 4.62
N PRO A 133 -29.69 -8.05 4.36
CA PRO A 133 -29.52 -7.02 3.32
C PRO A 133 -28.50 -5.96 3.74
N ASP A 134 -28.00 -6.03 5.04
CA ASP A 134 -27.07 -4.94 5.43
C ASP A 134 -25.61 -5.44 5.36
N PRO A 135 -24.90 -4.87 4.43
CA PRO A 135 -23.53 -5.35 4.18
C PRO A 135 -22.55 -4.86 5.26
N TRP A 136 -23.04 -4.04 6.23
CA TRP A 136 -22.10 -3.46 7.19
C TRP A 136 -22.35 -4.05 8.59
N ARG A 137 -23.07 -5.02 8.56
CA ARG A 137 -23.52 -5.57 9.86
C ARG A 137 -22.39 -6.37 10.51
N TYR A 138 -21.64 -6.95 9.73
CA TYR A 138 -20.59 -7.83 10.29
C TYR A 138 -19.20 -7.26 9.98
N ARG A 139 -18.49 -7.17 11.13
CA ARG A 139 -17.15 -6.57 10.94
C ARG A 139 -16.11 -7.36 11.73
N VAL A 140 -14.85 -7.19 11.17
CA VAL A 140 -13.70 -7.69 11.96
C VAL A 140 -12.76 -6.53 12.27
N GLN A 141 -12.31 -6.60 13.57
CA GLN A 141 -11.37 -5.53 13.96
C GLN A 141 -10.14 -6.12 14.65
N VAL A 142 -9.06 -5.25 14.50
CA VAL A 142 -7.87 -5.65 15.27
C VAL A 142 -7.45 -4.47 16.17
N GLY A 143 -7.05 -4.85 17.39
CA GLY A 143 -6.51 -3.87 18.35
C GLY A 143 -5.24 -4.38 19.02
N PHE A 144 -4.56 -3.30 19.61
CA PHE A 144 -3.27 -3.68 20.23
C PHE A 144 -3.19 -3.06 21.63
N ASP A 145 -2.71 -3.87 22.57
CA ASP A 145 -2.21 -3.32 23.86
C ASP A 145 -0.68 -3.44 23.93
N TYR A 146 -0.08 -2.28 24.00
CA TYR A 146 1.40 -2.31 23.81
C TYR A 146 2.09 -2.55 25.16
N SER A 147 1.25 -2.69 26.22
CA SER A 147 1.85 -3.02 27.53
C SER A 147 1.70 -4.51 27.84
N GLY A 148 0.93 -5.20 26.92
CA GLY A 148 0.80 -6.67 27.13
C GLY A 148 -0.41 -7.01 27.99
N GLY A 149 -1.29 -6.04 28.20
CA GLY A 149 -2.51 -6.33 28.99
C GLY A 149 -3.49 -7.23 28.23
N SER A 150 -4.36 -7.81 28.98
CA SER A 150 -5.28 -8.79 28.34
C SER A 150 -6.73 -8.27 28.42
N ASN A 151 -6.90 -7.01 28.94
CA ASN A 151 -8.27 -6.48 29.06
C ASN A 151 -8.74 -5.86 27.73
N TRP A 152 -9.55 -6.63 27.06
CA TRP A 152 -9.96 -6.17 25.71
C TRP A 152 -10.84 -4.91 25.82
N ALA A 153 -11.56 -4.82 26.88
CA ALA A 153 -12.47 -3.65 27.02
C ALA A 153 -11.67 -2.35 27.16
N ALA A 154 -10.45 -2.44 27.46
CA ALA A 154 -9.64 -1.22 27.65
C ALA A 154 -8.94 -0.81 26.34
N VAL A 155 -9.13 -1.68 25.31
CA VAL A 155 -8.44 -1.35 24.04
C VAL A 155 -9.19 -0.20 23.35
N THR A 156 -8.51 0.89 22.88
CA THR A 156 -9.21 2.06 22.29
C THR A 156 -8.77 2.25 20.83
N ASN A 157 -7.82 1.47 20.42
CA ASN A 157 -7.30 1.71 19.04
C ASN A 157 -7.76 0.60 18.11
N TRP A 158 -8.96 0.30 18.08
CA TRP A 158 -9.47 -0.76 17.17
C TRP A 158 -9.45 -0.25 15.72
N VAL A 159 -8.99 -1.21 14.89
CA VAL A 159 -8.99 -0.91 13.44
C VAL A 159 -9.96 -1.89 12.76
N GLU A 160 -10.91 -1.25 12.12
CA GLU A 160 -11.84 -2.11 11.36
C GLU A 160 -11.21 -2.57 10.04
N LEU A 161 -11.31 -3.87 9.75
CA LEU A 161 -10.65 -4.42 8.56
C LEU A 161 -11.57 -4.25 7.34
N PRO A 162 -11.00 -3.91 6.27
CA PRO A 162 -11.84 -3.66 5.08
C PRO A 162 -12.33 -4.98 4.45
N TRP A 163 -12.87 -5.85 5.23
CA TRP A 163 -13.46 -7.11 4.74
C TRP A 163 -14.97 -6.93 4.54
N ASP A 164 -15.35 -6.70 3.25
CA ASP A 164 -16.74 -6.23 3.04
C ASP A 164 -17.57 -7.34 2.40
N THR A 165 -16.91 -8.41 2.14
CA THR A 165 -17.68 -9.47 1.45
C THR A 165 -18.17 -10.48 2.50
N ILE A 166 -19.50 -10.73 2.34
CA ILE A 166 -20.07 -11.77 3.24
C ILE A 166 -20.53 -12.95 2.38
N TYR A 167 -19.97 -14.07 2.65
CA TYR A 167 -20.31 -15.26 1.84
C TYR A 167 -21.41 -16.07 2.53
N SER A 168 -22.09 -16.76 1.55
CA SER A 168 -23.07 -17.71 2.12
C SER A 168 -22.37 -18.77 2.99
N ARG A 169 -23.12 -19.14 4.02
CA ARG A 169 -22.51 -20.14 4.93
C ARG A 169 -22.28 -21.46 4.20
N THR A 170 -23.11 -21.75 3.25
CA THR A 170 -22.97 -23.06 2.55
C THR A 170 -22.04 -22.92 1.34
N GLY A 171 -21.62 -21.71 1.05
CA GLY A 171 -20.72 -21.53 -0.12
C GLY A 171 -19.57 -20.58 0.23
N PRO A 172 -18.58 -21.18 0.90
CA PRO A 172 -17.50 -20.27 1.32
C PRO A 172 -16.75 -19.68 0.12
N GLY A 173 -16.25 -18.32 0.27
CA GLY A 173 -15.50 -17.60 -0.78
C GLY A 173 -14.03 -17.44 -0.38
N ALA A 174 -13.39 -16.46 -0.99
CA ALA A 174 -11.94 -16.31 -0.76
C ALA A 174 -11.67 -15.58 0.57
N PHE A 175 -10.45 -15.89 1.18
CA PHE A 175 -10.03 -15.14 2.39
C PHE A 175 -9.57 -13.73 2.01
N SER A 176 -9.96 -12.76 2.81
CA SER A 176 -9.40 -11.39 2.74
C SER A 176 -8.19 -11.23 3.66
N GLU A 177 -7.25 -10.23 3.28
CA GLU A 177 -6.04 -10.04 4.11
C GLU A 177 -5.93 -8.57 4.53
N TYR A 178 -5.36 -8.52 5.78
CA TYR A 178 -5.03 -7.17 6.27
C TYR A 178 -3.61 -7.18 6.87
N ARG A 179 -2.88 -5.99 6.53
CA ARG A 179 -1.52 -5.86 7.11
C ARG A 179 -1.35 -4.48 7.73
N ALA A 180 -0.46 -4.52 8.78
CA ALA A 180 -0.15 -3.23 9.43
C ALA A 180 1.23 -3.31 10.09
N LYS A 181 1.80 -2.05 10.15
CA LYS A 181 3.06 -1.99 10.95
C LYS A 181 2.74 -1.54 12.38
N VAL A 182 3.48 -2.34 13.35
CA VAL A 182 3.26 -1.94 14.76
C VAL A 182 4.62 -1.75 15.43
N THR A 183 4.64 -0.65 16.14
CA THR A 183 5.88 -0.44 16.90
C THR A 183 5.65 -0.76 18.38
N ALA A 184 6.48 -1.71 18.88
CA ALA A 184 6.33 -2.11 20.31
C ALA A 184 6.83 -1.00 21.25
N THR A 185 6.00 -0.60 22.14
CA THR A 185 6.44 0.47 23.06
C THR A 185 6.82 -0.16 24.42
N SER A 186 6.56 -1.48 24.48
CA SER A 186 7.01 -2.26 25.66
C SER A 186 7.57 -3.61 25.20
N SER A 187 7.97 -4.44 26.26
CA SER A 187 8.57 -5.75 25.89
C SER A 187 7.48 -6.79 25.62
N LYS A 188 6.33 -6.29 25.67
CA LYS A 188 5.19 -7.18 25.33
C LYS A 188 4.15 -6.43 24.48
N ILE A 189 3.46 -7.25 23.72
CA ILE A 189 2.32 -6.69 22.95
C ILE A 189 1.21 -7.75 22.94
N THR A 190 0.05 -7.24 23.35
CA THR A 190 -1.09 -8.15 23.15
C THR A 190 -1.88 -7.75 21.90
N VAL A 191 -2.06 -8.81 20.98
CA VAL A 191 -2.89 -8.58 19.78
C VAL A 191 -4.31 -9.09 20.03
N PHE A 192 -5.25 -8.11 19.81
CA PHE A 192 -6.68 -8.51 19.91
C PHE A 192 -7.32 -8.53 18.52
N VAL A 193 -8.03 -9.64 18.31
CA VAL A 193 -8.87 -9.70 17.10
C VAL A 193 -10.32 -9.91 17.55
N ARG A 194 -11.19 -8.96 17.06
CA ARG A 194 -12.60 -9.24 17.43
C ARG A 194 -13.49 -9.21 16.20
N THR A 195 -14.50 -10.06 16.31
CA THR A 195 -15.58 -10.05 15.31
C THR A 195 -16.81 -9.34 15.90
N TRP A 196 -17.49 -8.74 14.95
CA TRP A 196 -18.50 -7.79 15.46
C TRP A 196 -19.78 -7.94 14.64
N MET A 197 -20.82 -8.23 15.34
CA MET A 197 -22.16 -8.08 14.76
C MET A 197 -22.83 -6.80 15.29
N LYS A 198 -22.98 -5.87 14.23
CA LYS A 198 -23.43 -4.52 14.64
C LYS A 198 -24.96 -4.51 14.73
N TRP A 199 -25.41 -4.22 16.03
CA TRP A 199 -26.82 -4.08 16.44
C TRP A 199 -27.56 -5.41 16.20
N GLY A 200 -27.61 -6.28 17.29
CA GLY A 200 -28.14 -7.67 17.36
C GLY A 200 -29.52 -7.78 16.71
N THR A 201 -29.52 -8.41 15.45
CA THR A 201 -30.84 -8.77 14.89
C THR A 201 -31.18 -10.22 15.26
N PRO A 202 -32.41 -10.31 15.79
CA PRO A 202 -32.76 -11.68 16.20
C PRO A 202 -32.77 -12.65 15.00
N TYR A 203 -32.41 -13.90 15.30
CA TYR A 203 -32.54 -15.06 14.39
C TYR A 203 -31.47 -15.03 13.30
N ARG A 204 -30.28 -14.57 13.79
CA ARG A 204 -29.19 -14.54 12.79
C ARG A 204 -28.00 -15.35 13.31
N GLU A 205 -27.33 -15.85 12.20
CA GLU A 205 -26.08 -16.57 12.53
C GLU A 205 -24.97 -16.13 11.56
N VAL A 206 -23.79 -15.96 12.22
CA VAL A 206 -22.67 -15.52 11.34
C VAL A 206 -21.40 -16.26 11.80
N ASP A 207 -20.64 -16.60 10.69
CA ASP A 207 -19.34 -17.27 10.97
C ASP A 207 -18.16 -16.42 10.47
N PHE A 208 -17.19 -16.39 11.39
CA PHE A 208 -15.92 -15.73 11.00
C PHE A 208 -14.79 -16.77 11.04
N ASN A 209 -14.18 -16.86 9.86
CA ASN A 209 -13.01 -17.77 9.83
C ASN A 209 -11.70 -16.97 9.69
N LEU A 210 -10.81 -17.20 10.74
CA LEU A 210 -9.55 -16.44 10.77
C LEU A 210 -8.36 -17.40 10.63
N ASP A 211 -7.37 -16.83 9.89
CA ASP A 211 -6.18 -17.68 9.68
C ASP A 211 -4.97 -16.79 9.38
N GLY A 212 -3.75 -17.34 9.71
CA GLY A 212 -2.50 -16.62 9.36
C GLY A 212 -2.38 -15.30 10.14
N ILE A 213 -2.62 -15.38 11.47
CA ILE A 213 -2.36 -14.15 12.26
C ILE A 213 -0.90 -14.16 12.72
N ASN A 214 -0.29 -13.05 12.14
CA ASN A 214 1.17 -13.09 12.37
C ASN A 214 1.66 -11.71 12.82
N LEU A 215 2.71 -11.78 13.63
CA LEU A 215 3.45 -10.55 14.03
C LEU A 215 4.95 -10.77 13.87
N PHE A 216 5.40 -10.45 12.71
CA PHE A 216 6.81 -10.78 12.39
C PHE A 216 7.72 -9.59 12.75
N GLY A 217 8.67 -9.97 13.59
CA GLY A 217 9.65 -8.91 13.98
C GLY A 217 10.76 -9.53 14.84
N ASP A 218 11.65 -8.83 15.40
CA ASP A 218 12.81 -9.33 16.20
C ASP A 218 12.31 -10.01 17.49
N SER A 219 12.45 -11.40 17.64
CA SER A 219 11.91 -12.15 18.79
C SER A 219 12.65 -11.75 20.07
N ALA A 220 11.90 -11.41 21.22
CA ALA A 220 12.44 -11.29 22.60
C ALA A 220 12.88 -12.66 23.13
N THR A 221 14.15 -13.17 22.85
CA THR A 221 14.65 -14.38 23.55
C THR A 221 14.45 -14.25 25.06
N SER A 222 13.38 -14.88 25.67
CA SER A 222 13.17 -15.33 27.06
C SER A 222 14.32 -16.23 27.53
N SER A 223 15.45 -15.72 27.99
CA SER A 223 16.45 -16.50 28.76
C SER A 223 15.82 -17.10 30.02
N GLY A 224 15.08 -18.24 29.99
CA GLY A 224 14.93 -19.26 31.06
C GLY A 224 16.13 -20.21 31.11
N GLY A 225 17.19 -19.93 31.95
CA GLY A 225 18.22 -20.91 32.35
C GLY A 225 18.06 -21.29 33.83
N SER A 226 17.45 -22.53 34.13
CA SER A 226 17.97 -23.51 35.13
C SER A 226 19.37 -23.99 34.76
N SER A 227 20.40 -23.70 35.66
CA SER A 227 21.30 -24.57 36.45
C SER A 227 22.63 -23.84 36.68
N SER A 228 22.96 -23.64 37.99
CA SER A 228 24.01 -24.14 38.90
C SER A 228 25.36 -23.48 38.57
N GLY A 229 25.87 -22.65 39.53
CA GLY A 229 27.08 -22.59 40.35
C GLY A 229 28.23 -21.86 39.63
N SER A 230 28.64 -20.69 40.17
CA SER A 230 29.90 -20.34 40.86
C SER A 230 30.57 -19.15 40.14
N THR A 231 30.77 -18.02 40.89
CA THR A 231 31.73 -17.12 41.55
C THR A 231 32.48 -16.30 40.50
N GLY A 232 32.33 -14.90 40.56
CA GLY A 232 33.34 -13.86 40.86
C GLY A 232 33.52 -12.91 39.67
N SER A 233 33.21 -11.60 39.85
CA SER A 233 33.99 -10.35 40.04
C SER A 233 34.16 -9.62 38.70
N SER A 234 33.62 -8.36 38.60
CA SER A 234 33.89 -6.92 38.43
C SER A 234 34.71 -6.66 37.16
N GLY A 235 34.11 -5.85 36.18
CA GLY A 235 34.87 -4.75 35.54
C GLY A 235 34.18 -4.30 34.25
N SER A 236 33.47 -3.13 34.24
CA SER A 236 33.42 -1.82 33.58
C SER A 236 34.34 -1.77 32.35
N GLY A 237 33.74 -1.75 31.07
CA GLY A 237 34.26 -0.94 29.93
C GLY A 237 33.46 -1.23 28.66
N SER A 238 32.47 -0.34 28.21
CA SER A 238 32.15 0.53 27.06
C SER A 238 33.19 0.38 25.93
N SER A 239 32.74 -0.14 24.69
CA SER A 239 32.42 0.40 23.35
C SER A 239 33.49 -0.05 22.34
N GLY A 240 33.11 -0.81 21.33
CA GLY A 240 33.06 -0.40 19.90
C GLY A 240 33.00 -1.64 18.99
N SER A 241 31.69 -1.94 18.44
CA SER A 241 31.92 -2.34 17.02
C SER A 241 30.58 -2.68 16.36
N GLY A 242 29.78 -1.60 15.75
CA GLY A 242 29.10 -1.25 14.48
C GLY A 242 28.81 -2.48 13.62
N SER A 243 27.54 -3.23 13.83
CA SER A 243 27.09 -4.29 12.89
C SER A 243 25.86 -3.84 12.09
N THR A 244 25.83 -3.07 10.77
CA THR A 244 25.14 -2.84 9.49
C THR A 244 24.19 -4.00 9.15
N THR A 245 22.86 -4.15 9.79
CA THR A 245 21.70 -4.98 9.41
C THR A 245 21.19 -4.51 8.04
N THR A 246 21.46 -5.30 6.94
CA THR A 246 21.19 -5.20 5.49
C THR A 246 19.69 -5.40 5.22
N SER A 247 18.81 -4.41 5.31
CA SER A 247 17.50 -4.08 4.68
C SER A 247 17.42 -4.59 3.23
N LEU A 248 16.50 -5.76 3.10
CA LEU A 248 16.21 -6.14 1.69
C LEU A 248 15.68 -4.96 0.89
N THR A 249 16.48 -4.41 0.27
CA THR A 249 16.14 -3.30 -0.66
C THR A 249 15.81 -3.87 -2.05
N CYS A 250 14.70 -3.52 -2.34
CA CYS A 250 14.34 -3.94 -3.71
C CYS A 250 14.73 -2.84 -4.71
N SER A 251 15.87 -3.07 -5.15
CA SER A 251 16.48 -2.06 -6.06
C SER A 251 17.21 -2.79 -7.20
N GLY A 252 16.76 -2.64 -8.32
CA GLY A 252 17.32 -3.36 -9.50
C GLY A 252 16.45 -3.10 -10.73
N SER A 253 17.00 -3.69 -11.82
CA SER A 253 16.33 -3.38 -13.11
C SER A 253 14.86 -3.84 -13.08
N ASN A 254 14.09 -2.88 -13.41
CA ASN A 254 12.67 -3.24 -13.62
C ASN A 254 12.51 -4.33 -14.69
N LEU A 255 11.86 -5.43 -14.17
CA LEU A 255 11.75 -6.55 -15.13
C LEU A 255 10.51 -6.40 -16.01
N VAL A 256 9.73 -5.43 -15.73
CA VAL A 256 8.55 -5.19 -16.59
C VAL A 256 8.98 -4.33 -17.79
N ALA A 257 8.63 -4.79 -18.92
CA ALA A 257 8.90 -3.97 -20.13
C ALA A 257 7.79 -2.94 -20.34
N ASN A 258 8.29 -1.76 -20.62
CA ASN A 258 7.40 -0.62 -20.88
C ASN A 258 6.36 -0.45 -19.77
N GLY A 259 6.76 -0.58 -18.52
CA GLY A 259 5.86 -0.41 -17.35
C GLY A 259 5.62 1.06 -17.04
N ASN A 260 6.50 1.97 -17.54
CA ASN A 260 6.28 3.43 -17.34
C ASN A 260 5.45 4.02 -18.49
N PHE A 261 5.32 3.15 -19.63
CA PHE A 261 4.37 3.38 -20.74
C PHE A 261 4.88 4.51 -21.64
N GLU A 262 6.16 4.62 -21.68
CA GLU A 262 6.72 5.68 -22.55
C GLU A 262 7.31 5.06 -23.82
N GLY A 263 7.18 3.76 -23.89
CA GLY A 263 7.79 3.05 -25.04
C GLY A 263 6.80 2.94 -26.21
N GLY A 264 5.69 3.67 -26.04
CA GLY A 264 4.74 3.73 -27.18
C GLY A 264 3.56 2.76 -26.96
N PHE A 265 2.58 2.88 -27.87
CA PHE A 265 1.33 2.08 -27.75
C PHE A 265 0.97 1.49 -29.12
N SER A 266 0.36 0.38 -29.04
CA SER A 266 -0.20 -0.16 -30.29
C SER A 266 -1.38 0.68 -30.79
N ALA A 267 -1.80 0.31 -32.04
CA ALA A 267 -2.95 1.05 -32.61
C ALA A 267 -4.22 0.85 -31.78
N ALA A 268 -4.18 -0.22 -31.02
CA ALA A 268 -5.38 -0.50 -30.20
C ALA A 268 -5.30 0.21 -28.85
N GLY A 269 -4.18 0.96 -28.68
CA GLY A 269 -4.13 1.84 -27.49
C GLY A 269 -3.56 1.10 -26.28
N VAL A 270 -2.97 -0.07 -26.53
CA VAL A 270 -2.30 -0.81 -25.45
C VAL A 270 -0.78 -0.59 -25.54
N ALA A 271 -0.24 -0.39 -24.35
CA ALA A 271 1.20 -0.12 -24.34
C ALA A 271 1.98 -1.27 -25.00
N LYS A 272 2.95 -0.89 -25.80
CA LYS A 272 3.76 -1.94 -26.47
C LYS A 272 4.35 -2.90 -25.43
N SER A 273 4.31 -4.25 -25.66
CA SER A 273 4.84 -5.33 -24.81
C SER A 273 3.79 -5.77 -23.78
N TRP A 274 2.64 -5.14 -23.91
CA TRP A 274 1.52 -5.60 -23.08
C TRP A 274 0.40 -6.13 -23.99
N THR A 275 -0.38 -7.04 -23.34
CA THR A 275 -1.55 -7.57 -24.06
C THR A 275 -2.83 -7.27 -23.26
N SER A 276 -3.90 -6.86 -24.00
CA SER A 276 -5.14 -6.50 -23.29
C SER A 276 -6.06 -7.72 -23.19
N PHE A 277 -6.95 -7.76 -22.17
CA PHE A 277 -8.01 -8.79 -22.07
C PHE A 277 -9.25 -8.17 -21.41
N SER A 278 -10.36 -8.87 -21.62
CA SER A 278 -11.61 -8.46 -20.93
C SER A 278 -12.63 -9.60 -21.01
N ASN A 279 -13.53 -9.64 -20.04
CA ASN A 279 -14.58 -10.69 -20.08
C ASN A 279 -15.86 -10.17 -20.72
N GLY A 280 -15.67 -9.17 -21.64
CA GLY A 280 -16.87 -8.69 -22.35
C GLY A 280 -17.33 -7.34 -21.79
N GLY A 281 -18.19 -6.36 -22.69
CA GLY A 281 -18.63 -5.04 -22.17
C GLY A 281 -17.72 -3.90 -22.59
N ARG A 282 -17.63 -3.59 -23.79
CA ARG A 282 -16.97 -2.51 -24.53
C ARG A 282 -15.79 -1.94 -23.75
N ALA A 283 -14.71 -2.75 -23.55
CA ALA A 283 -13.46 -2.22 -22.98
C ALA A 283 -12.66 -1.48 -24.06
N ALA A 284 -12.22 -0.39 -23.60
CA ALA A 284 -11.33 0.36 -24.51
C ALA A 284 -10.02 0.71 -23.80
N TYR A 285 -9.01 0.73 -24.67
CA TYR A 285 -7.67 1.00 -24.12
C TYR A 285 -7.06 2.22 -24.81
N GLY A 286 -6.27 2.98 -23.99
CA GLY A 286 -5.62 4.19 -24.54
C GLY A 286 -4.54 4.71 -23.58
N PHE A 287 -3.91 5.82 -23.89
CA PHE A 287 -2.79 6.30 -23.05
C PHE A 287 -3.15 7.64 -22.40
N TYR A 288 -4.34 8.31 -22.78
CA TYR A 288 -5.03 9.39 -22.06
C TYR A 288 -6.33 9.72 -22.78
N ASP A 289 -7.26 10.18 -21.96
CA ASP A 289 -8.49 10.70 -22.62
C ASP A 289 -8.18 12.02 -23.36
N GLU A 290 -8.15 11.99 -24.74
CA GLU A 290 -7.69 13.12 -25.57
C GLU A 290 -8.57 14.35 -25.34
N THR A 291 -9.58 14.14 -24.56
CA THR A 291 -10.55 15.24 -24.38
C THR A 291 -10.21 16.05 -23.13
N TRP A 292 -9.35 15.49 -22.21
CA TRP A 292 -9.07 16.20 -20.95
C TRP A 292 -7.56 16.14 -20.66
N ALA A 293 -7.21 17.07 -19.63
CA ALA A 293 -5.78 17.09 -19.22
C ALA A 293 -5.28 15.66 -18.93
N PRO A 294 -4.10 15.43 -19.48
CA PRO A 294 -3.55 14.07 -19.32
C PRO A 294 -3.38 13.69 -17.84
N VAL A 295 -3.87 12.44 -17.51
CA VAL A 295 -3.68 11.88 -16.14
C VAL A 295 -2.51 10.89 -16.18
N VAL A 296 -1.36 11.49 -15.80
CA VAL A 296 -0.12 10.71 -15.92
C VAL A 296 0.66 10.86 -14.60
N TYR A 297 1.02 9.68 -14.05
CA TYR A 297 1.78 9.71 -12.77
C TYR A 297 3.21 10.20 -13.00
N GLU A 298 3.88 9.61 -14.01
CA GLU A 298 5.23 10.06 -14.40
C GLU A 298 5.38 10.01 -15.93
N GLY A 299 6.22 10.95 -16.39
CA GLY A 299 6.48 10.99 -17.86
C GLY A 299 5.30 11.60 -18.62
N LYS A 300 5.20 11.02 -19.85
CA LYS A 300 4.19 11.69 -20.73
C LYS A 300 2.96 10.79 -20.91
N HIS A 301 3.20 9.41 -20.59
CA HIS A 301 2.06 8.54 -20.95
C HIS A 301 1.72 7.64 -19.75
N ALA A 302 0.40 7.30 -19.64
CA ALA A 302 -0.13 6.25 -18.74
C ALA A 302 -1.12 5.37 -19.51
N GLN A 303 -1.27 4.15 -18.93
CA GLN A 303 -2.22 3.25 -19.60
C GLN A 303 -3.66 3.51 -19.11
N LEU A 304 -4.54 3.84 -20.04
CA LEU A 304 -5.98 4.00 -19.71
C LEU A 304 -6.71 2.70 -20.05
N ILE A 305 -7.44 2.22 -19.02
CA ILE A 305 -8.36 1.09 -19.24
C ILE A 305 -9.78 1.56 -18.94
N GLU A 306 -10.61 1.36 -20.01
CA GLU A 306 -11.98 1.88 -19.87
C GLU A 306 -12.98 0.71 -19.94
N ILE A 307 -13.78 0.78 -18.91
CA ILE A 307 -14.91 -0.17 -18.98
C ILE A 307 -16.22 0.62 -19.12
N ASN A 308 -16.92 0.39 -20.36
CA ASN A 308 -18.14 1.16 -20.65
C ASN A 308 -19.36 0.22 -20.64
N THR A 309 -20.18 0.57 -19.74
CA THR A 309 -21.41 -0.26 -19.78
C THR A 309 -22.61 0.57 -20.23
N LEU A 310 -22.39 1.74 -20.97
CA LEU A 310 -23.51 2.53 -21.51
C LEU A 310 -24.33 1.74 -22.53
N GLY A 311 -25.70 1.54 -22.22
CA GLY A 311 -26.54 0.87 -23.24
C GLY A 311 -26.65 -0.63 -22.98
N PHE A 312 -26.09 -1.18 -21.70
CA PHE A 312 -26.19 -2.62 -21.36
C PHE A 312 -27.32 -2.81 -20.33
N ALA A 313 -28.52 -3.50 -20.76
CA ALA A 313 -29.61 -3.89 -19.84
C ALA A 313 -29.12 -4.91 -18.80
N ALA A 314 -28.74 -4.45 -17.61
CA ALA A 314 -28.48 -5.08 -16.29
C ALA A 314 -28.91 -6.55 -16.27
N ALA A 315 -28.64 -7.47 -17.45
CA ALA A 315 -29.04 -8.76 -16.84
C ALA A 315 -28.34 -9.90 -17.59
N SER A 316 -26.92 -10.16 -17.31
CA SER A 316 -26.62 -11.61 -17.17
C SER A 316 -25.13 -11.80 -16.88
N ASP A 317 -24.38 -10.53 -16.41
CA ASP A 317 -23.12 -10.69 -15.67
C ASP A 317 -22.77 -9.35 -15.00
N PRO A 318 -22.85 -9.26 -13.64
CA PRO A 318 -22.73 -8.01 -12.88
C PRO A 318 -21.28 -7.51 -12.80
N ASN A 319 -20.21 -8.40 -13.21
CA ASN A 319 -18.83 -7.88 -13.08
C ASN A 319 -18.17 -7.74 -14.46
N ARG A 320 -17.50 -6.63 -14.53
CA ARG A 320 -16.72 -6.46 -15.78
C ARG A 320 -15.23 -6.32 -15.43
N TYR A 321 -14.53 -7.14 -16.28
CA TYR A 321 -13.06 -7.05 -16.09
C TYR A 321 -12.40 -6.62 -17.41
N ALA A 322 -11.53 -5.69 -17.21
CA ALA A 322 -10.64 -5.33 -18.34
C ALA A 322 -9.25 -5.02 -17.80
N GLY A 323 -8.27 -5.57 -18.54
CA GLY A 323 -6.92 -5.30 -17.99
C GLY A 323 -5.85 -5.56 -19.05
N ILE A 324 -4.63 -5.57 -18.56
CA ILE A 324 -3.47 -5.83 -19.44
C ILE A 324 -2.55 -6.82 -18.72
N TYR A 325 -1.89 -7.57 -19.55
CA TYR A 325 -0.91 -8.46 -18.91
C TYR A 325 0.38 -8.51 -19.73
N GLN A 326 1.42 -9.00 -19.08
CA GLN A 326 2.72 -9.22 -19.75
C GLN A 326 3.44 -10.41 -19.11
N VAL A 327 4.14 -11.14 -20.05
CA VAL A 327 5.01 -12.20 -19.51
C VAL A 327 6.32 -11.57 -19.01
N VAL A 328 6.54 -11.77 -17.69
CA VAL A 328 7.77 -11.22 -17.09
C VAL A 328 8.80 -12.34 -16.91
N LYS A 329 9.94 -12.14 -17.61
CA LYS A 329 11.02 -13.15 -17.53
C LYS A 329 12.17 -12.62 -16.66
N GLY A 330 13.09 -13.58 -16.28
CA GLY A 330 14.33 -13.11 -15.58
C GLY A 330 14.17 -13.17 -14.06
N LEU A 331 13.05 -13.84 -13.64
CA LEU A 331 12.94 -14.03 -12.17
C LEU A 331 13.69 -15.29 -11.75
N THR A 332 13.96 -15.30 -10.46
CA THR A 332 14.54 -16.55 -9.91
C THR A 332 13.54 -17.15 -8.91
N LYS A 333 13.13 -18.39 -9.28
CA LYS A 333 12.11 -19.03 -8.42
C LYS A 333 12.59 -19.06 -6.96
N GLY A 334 11.68 -18.61 -6.05
CA GLY A 334 12.00 -18.69 -4.61
C GLY A 334 12.60 -17.38 -4.09
N LYS A 335 13.01 -16.43 -5.07
CA LYS A 335 13.55 -15.14 -4.61
C LYS A 335 12.42 -14.10 -4.53
N THR A 336 12.73 -13.15 -3.62
CA THR A 336 11.67 -12.15 -3.34
C THR A 336 11.81 -10.96 -4.32
N TYR A 337 10.63 -10.60 -4.72
CA TYR A 337 10.55 -9.42 -5.61
C TYR A 337 9.48 -8.47 -5.09
N GLN A 338 9.61 -7.21 -5.61
CA GLN A 338 8.56 -6.22 -5.27
C GLN A 338 7.83 -5.78 -6.54
N VAL A 339 6.56 -5.93 -6.43
CA VAL A 339 5.73 -5.31 -7.50
C VAL A 339 5.21 -3.95 -7.03
N SER A 340 5.33 -2.98 -7.98
CA SER A 340 4.81 -1.63 -7.67
C SER A 340 3.97 -1.10 -8.83
N LEU A 341 2.93 -0.32 -8.44
CA LEU A 341 2.17 0.39 -9.50
C LEU A 341 1.51 1.63 -8.93
N ALA A 342 1.20 2.53 -9.87
CA ALA A 342 0.38 3.73 -9.53
C ALA A 342 -0.92 3.72 -10.32
N GLY A 343 -1.96 3.99 -9.51
CA GLY A 343 -3.24 3.91 -10.25
C GLY A 343 -4.20 5.02 -9.79
N MET A 344 -5.18 5.32 -10.74
CA MET A 344 -6.28 6.27 -10.44
C MET A 344 -7.57 5.77 -11.11
N LEU A 345 -8.58 5.89 -10.28
CA LEU A 345 -9.90 5.53 -10.85
C LEU A 345 -10.72 6.80 -11.10
N ARG A 346 -11.46 6.73 -12.24
CA ARG A 346 -12.27 7.93 -12.56
C ARG A 346 -13.59 7.51 -13.18
N GLU A 347 -14.57 8.56 -13.07
CA GLU A 347 -15.89 8.31 -13.70
C GLU A 347 -16.42 9.61 -14.30
N ARG A 348 -17.44 9.41 -15.14
CA ARG A 348 -17.96 10.60 -15.86
C ARG A 348 -18.81 11.46 -14.92
N THR A 349 -19.69 10.69 -14.13
CA THR A 349 -20.56 11.46 -13.20
C THR A 349 -20.32 10.95 -11.77
N ASP A 350 -20.47 11.97 -10.91
CA ASP A 350 -20.29 11.59 -9.48
C ASP A 350 -21.43 10.67 -9.02
N ASN A 351 -20.92 9.52 -8.53
CA ASN A 351 -21.90 8.56 -7.98
C ASN A 351 -21.51 8.19 -6.54
N SER A 352 -21.46 9.27 -5.78
CA SER A 352 -20.94 9.08 -4.41
C SER A 352 -21.96 8.36 -3.53
N ASP A 353 -23.15 8.34 -4.01
CA ASP A 353 -24.20 7.64 -3.25
C ASP A 353 -24.14 6.12 -3.48
N GLU A 354 -23.19 5.61 -4.24
CA GLU A 354 -23.06 4.16 -4.48
C GLU A 354 -21.95 3.59 -3.60
N ASP A 355 -21.94 2.26 -3.82
CA ASP A 355 -20.90 1.55 -3.06
C ASP A 355 -19.48 2.05 -3.42
N ALA A 356 -18.77 2.41 -2.43
CA ALA A 356 -17.43 3.01 -2.63
C ALA A 356 -16.46 1.99 -3.25
N TYR A 357 -16.86 0.69 -3.28
CA TYR A 357 -15.96 -0.36 -3.81
C TYR A 357 -16.44 -0.84 -5.18
N ARG A 358 -17.21 -0.21 -5.78
CA ARG A 358 -17.83 -0.61 -7.08
C ARG A 358 -16.81 -0.58 -8.20
N TYR A 359 -15.69 0.09 -8.00
CA TYR A 359 -14.56 0.05 -8.94
C TYR A 359 -13.28 -0.26 -8.16
N GLU A 360 -12.63 -1.26 -8.75
CA GLU A 360 -11.35 -1.58 -8.07
C GLU A 360 -10.28 -1.96 -9.11
N ILE A 361 -9.02 -1.82 -8.58
CA ILE A 361 -7.90 -2.33 -9.40
C ILE A 361 -7.31 -3.57 -8.70
N LEU A 362 -7.00 -4.54 -9.58
CA LEU A 362 -6.35 -5.75 -9.06
C LEU A 362 -5.02 -5.99 -9.79
N TRP A 363 -4.17 -6.54 -8.96
CA TRP A 363 -3.03 -7.16 -9.67
C TRP A 363 -2.94 -8.64 -9.32
N GLY A 364 -2.28 -9.38 -10.23
CA GLY A 364 -2.10 -10.82 -9.99
C GLY A 364 -1.09 -11.43 -10.97
N TYR A 365 -0.86 -12.77 -10.67
CA TYR A 365 0.05 -13.41 -11.65
C TYR A 365 -0.30 -14.90 -11.77
N ASN A 366 0.13 -15.50 -12.90
CA ASN A 366 0.22 -16.96 -13.06
C ASN A 366 1.69 -17.38 -13.25
N SER A 367 1.92 -18.58 -12.64
CA SER A 367 3.28 -19.09 -12.87
C SER A 367 3.49 -19.46 -14.34
N GLY A 368 4.65 -19.07 -14.84
CA GLY A 368 4.92 -19.35 -16.28
C GLY A 368 4.26 -18.31 -17.20
N ALA A 369 4.15 -18.71 -18.53
CA ALA A 369 3.60 -17.75 -19.53
C ALA A 369 2.12 -18.03 -19.77
N ASP A 370 1.42 -18.30 -18.65
CA ASP A 370 -0.03 -18.58 -18.75
C ASP A 370 -0.84 -17.28 -18.75
N ALA A 371 -1.65 -17.13 -19.87
CA ALA A 371 -2.37 -15.84 -20.05
C ALA A 371 -3.82 -15.97 -19.57
N ASP A 372 -4.12 -17.05 -18.84
CA ASP A 372 -5.52 -17.27 -18.41
C ASP A 372 -5.86 -16.31 -17.24
N TRP A 373 -6.42 -15.22 -17.61
CA TRP A 373 -6.67 -14.15 -16.61
C TRP A 373 -7.88 -14.53 -15.74
N ALA A 374 -8.67 -15.49 -16.12
CA ALA A 374 -9.86 -15.88 -15.33
C ALA A 374 -9.47 -16.80 -14.18
N ASN A 375 -8.29 -17.36 -14.26
CA ASN A 375 -7.88 -18.30 -13.20
C ASN A 375 -6.45 -17.97 -12.75
N LEU A 376 -6.35 -16.95 -11.92
CA LEU A 376 -5.00 -16.51 -11.52
C LEU A 376 -4.50 -17.33 -10.33
N ASP A 377 -3.19 -17.65 -10.35
CA ASP A 377 -2.57 -18.32 -9.18
C ASP A 377 -2.64 -17.43 -7.93
N PHE A 378 -2.51 -16.16 -8.28
CA PHE A 378 -2.58 -15.19 -7.16
C PHE A 378 -3.23 -13.90 -7.68
N LYS A 379 -4.08 -13.34 -6.80
CA LYS A 379 -4.59 -11.98 -7.13
C LYS A 379 -4.94 -11.24 -5.84
N GLU A 380 -4.75 -9.94 -5.99
CA GLU A 380 -5.03 -9.08 -4.83
C GLU A 380 -5.55 -7.72 -5.30
N TYR A 381 -6.44 -7.17 -4.46
CA TYR A 381 -6.91 -5.81 -4.80
C TYR A 381 -5.88 -4.75 -4.36
N VAL A 382 -5.87 -3.75 -5.19
CA VAL A 382 -4.97 -2.62 -4.92
C VAL A 382 -5.81 -1.49 -4.27
N PRO A 383 -5.47 -1.15 -3.07
CA PRO A 383 -6.31 -0.16 -2.37
C PRO A 383 -6.17 1.24 -3.00
N ILE A 384 -6.57 1.36 -4.15
CA ILE A 384 -6.46 2.67 -4.83
C ILE A 384 -7.81 3.40 -4.65
N LYS A 385 -7.77 4.35 -3.86
CA LYS A 385 -8.85 5.30 -3.57
C LYS A 385 -8.28 6.71 -3.42
N PRO A 386 -9.29 7.65 -3.84
CA PRO A 386 -10.75 7.75 -4.13
C PRO A 386 -11.02 7.63 -5.64
N ILE A 387 -12.33 7.50 -6.06
CA ILE A 387 -12.76 7.56 -7.47
C ILE A 387 -13.07 9.02 -7.84
N TYR A 388 -12.36 9.51 -8.86
CA TYR A 388 -12.47 10.93 -9.21
C TYR A 388 -13.36 11.11 -10.44
N LEU A 389 -13.88 12.38 -10.48
CA LEU A 389 -14.56 12.75 -11.75
C LEU A 389 -13.53 12.96 -12.87
N ARG A 390 -13.95 12.57 -14.04
CA ARG A 390 -13.00 12.74 -15.17
C ARG A 390 -12.64 14.21 -15.36
N THR A 391 -13.59 15.00 -15.03
CA THR A 391 -13.35 16.44 -15.27
C THR A 391 -12.56 17.06 -14.12
N ALA A 392 -12.45 16.31 -13.13
CA ALA A 392 -11.66 16.84 -11.99
C ALA A 392 -10.80 15.71 -11.39
N PRO A 393 -9.77 15.36 -12.18
CA PRO A 393 -8.97 14.24 -11.69
C PRO A 393 -8.20 14.62 -10.41
N GLY A 394 -7.96 13.53 -9.53
CA GLY A 394 -7.15 13.71 -8.28
C GLY A 394 -5.76 13.12 -8.45
N ALA A 395 -5.15 12.87 -7.26
CA ALA A 395 -3.76 12.36 -7.29
C ALA A 395 -3.76 10.83 -7.50
N TYR A 396 -2.66 10.39 -8.13
CA TYR A 396 -2.48 8.91 -8.22
C TYR A 396 -2.23 8.33 -6.82
N SER A 397 -2.71 7.11 -6.65
CA SER A 397 -2.26 6.29 -5.50
C SER A 397 -1.19 5.29 -5.92
N THR A 398 -0.26 5.12 -4.95
CA THR A 398 0.79 4.12 -5.29
C THR A 398 0.63 2.89 -4.40
N TYR A 399 1.10 1.79 -5.02
CA TYR A 399 0.98 0.50 -4.31
C TYR A 399 2.22 -0.35 -4.59
N SER A 400 2.75 -0.92 -3.35
CA SER A 400 3.89 -1.84 -3.51
C SER A 400 3.77 -3.02 -2.54
N VAL A 401 4.09 -4.14 -3.17
CA VAL A 401 4.06 -5.31 -2.28
C VAL A 401 5.14 -6.30 -2.73
N LYS A 402 5.69 -7.03 -1.73
CA LYS A 402 6.71 -8.04 -2.08
C LYS A 402 6.06 -9.42 -2.25
N PHE A 403 6.66 -10.15 -3.27
CA PHE A 403 6.18 -11.53 -3.44
C PHE A 403 7.36 -12.43 -3.80
N VAL A 404 7.12 -13.73 -3.41
CA VAL A 404 8.16 -14.72 -3.78
C VAL A 404 7.83 -15.30 -5.16
N ALA A 405 8.87 -15.22 -6.03
CA ALA A 405 8.61 -15.66 -7.41
C ALA A 405 8.32 -17.17 -7.43
N PRO A 406 7.20 -17.53 -8.00
CA PRO A 406 6.83 -18.95 -8.04
C PRO A 406 7.55 -19.69 -9.17
N ALA A 407 8.13 -18.97 -10.07
CA ALA A 407 8.87 -19.54 -11.22
C ALA A 407 9.79 -18.47 -11.82
N ASP A 408 10.64 -18.95 -12.73
CA ASP A 408 11.57 -17.98 -13.36
C ASP A 408 10.83 -17.09 -14.36
N THR A 409 9.62 -17.46 -14.55
CA THR A 409 8.75 -16.67 -15.43
C THR A 409 7.33 -16.59 -14.83
N VAL A 410 6.83 -15.27 -14.92
CA VAL A 410 5.42 -15.15 -14.50
C VAL A 410 4.68 -14.31 -15.54
N THR A 411 3.37 -14.63 -15.68
CA THR A 411 2.50 -13.66 -16.38
C THR A 411 1.83 -12.72 -15.36
N LEU A 412 2.22 -11.43 -15.51
CA LEU A 412 1.70 -10.40 -14.57
C LEU A 412 0.44 -9.73 -15.13
N PHE A 413 -0.55 -9.60 -14.21
CA PHE A 413 -1.84 -9.01 -14.65
C PHE A 413 -2.13 -7.77 -13.81
N VAL A 414 -2.59 -6.74 -14.48
CA VAL A 414 -3.20 -5.58 -13.81
C VAL A 414 -4.56 -5.31 -14.47
N MET A 415 -5.63 -5.31 -13.58
CA MET A 415 -6.93 -5.18 -14.26
C MET A 415 -7.90 -4.36 -13.41
N ALA A 416 -8.76 -3.68 -14.11
CA ALA A 416 -9.88 -2.96 -13.45
C ALA A 416 -11.09 -3.89 -13.32
N HIS A 417 -11.66 -3.69 -12.18
CA HIS A 417 -12.85 -4.51 -11.87
C HIS A 417 -14.04 -3.59 -11.55
N LYS A 418 -14.98 -3.72 -12.39
CA LYS A 418 -16.25 -3.02 -12.08
C LYS A 418 -17.27 -4.03 -11.55
N LYS A 419 -17.66 -3.75 -10.22
CA LYS A 419 -18.53 -4.75 -9.56
C LYS A 419 -20.02 -4.38 -9.77
N TRP A 420 -20.87 -5.49 -10.05
CA TRP A 420 -22.34 -5.33 -10.20
C TRP A 420 -22.67 -4.26 -11.22
N ALA A 421 -22.03 -4.26 -12.36
CA ALA A 421 -22.03 -3.30 -13.48
C ALA A 421 -23.40 -2.62 -13.62
N THR A 422 -23.73 -1.77 -12.57
CA THR A 422 -24.96 -0.97 -12.80
C THR A 422 -24.93 -0.36 -14.22
N GLY A 423 -25.92 -0.74 -15.07
CA GLY A 423 -26.00 -0.26 -16.47
C GLY A 423 -25.82 1.26 -16.56
N ALA A 424 -25.20 1.77 -17.66
CA ALA A 424 -25.09 3.18 -18.08
C ALA A 424 -23.96 3.89 -17.33
N ARG A 425 -22.95 3.01 -16.93
CA ARG A 425 -21.81 3.69 -16.26
C ARG A 425 -20.50 3.39 -16.98
N GLU A 426 -19.61 4.45 -16.74
CA GLU A 426 -18.26 4.23 -17.32
C GLU A 426 -17.21 4.33 -16.21
N LEU A 427 -16.23 3.34 -16.28
CA LEU A 427 -15.06 3.40 -15.40
C LEU A 427 -13.77 3.59 -16.21
N ASP A 428 -12.99 4.56 -15.58
CA ASP A 428 -11.63 4.72 -16.17
C ASP A 428 -10.58 4.40 -15.10
N ALA A 429 -9.79 3.38 -15.51
CA ALA A 429 -8.59 3.14 -14.66
C ALA A 429 -7.32 3.59 -15.39
N ASP A 430 -6.68 4.56 -14.69
CA ASP A 430 -5.41 5.04 -15.26
C ASP A 430 -4.25 4.43 -14.48
N ILE A 431 -3.45 3.62 -15.25
CA ILE A 431 -2.35 2.90 -14.58
C ILE A 431 -1.01 3.39 -15.12
N ASP A 432 -0.09 3.49 -14.12
CA ASP A 432 1.26 3.93 -14.56
C ASP A 432 2.32 3.36 -13.61
N ALA A 433 3.52 3.29 -14.10
CA ALA A 433 4.73 2.94 -13.31
C ALA A 433 4.61 1.53 -12.75
N ILE A 434 4.25 0.58 -13.65
CA ILE A 434 4.27 -0.81 -13.16
C ILE A 434 5.70 -1.36 -13.23
N SER A 435 6.03 -2.01 -11.99
CA SER A 435 7.41 -2.53 -12.01
C SER A 435 7.50 -3.79 -11.13
N VAL A 436 8.51 -4.65 -11.59
CA VAL A 436 8.90 -5.79 -10.74
C VAL A 436 10.43 -5.74 -10.57
N ALA A 437 10.71 -5.59 -9.22
CA ALA A 437 12.16 -5.45 -9.00
C ALA A 437 12.60 -6.48 -7.94
N PRO A 438 13.86 -7.05 -8.20
CA PRO A 438 14.38 -8.04 -7.24
C PRO A 438 14.75 -7.39 -5.90
N CYS A 439 14.57 -8.24 -4.93
CA CYS A 439 14.96 -7.77 -3.58
C CYS A 439 16.23 -8.50 -3.15
N SER A 440 17.11 -7.76 -2.71
CA SER A 440 18.35 -8.45 -2.27
C SER A 440 18.72 -7.97 -0.86
N THR A 441 19.35 -8.98 -0.19
CA THR A 441 19.85 -8.71 1.18
C THR A 441 21.22 -8.03 1.10
N GLY A 442 21.38 -6.73 0.83
CA GLY A 442 22.55 -5.83 0.78
C GLY A 442 23.85 -6.55 1.21
N SER A 443 24.70 -7.25 0.29
CA SER A 443 26.17 -7.07 0.23
C SER A 443 26.54 -6.17 -0.95
N SER A 444 26.44 -4.74 -0.70
CA SER A 444 27.24 -3.85 -1.57
C SER A 444 28.18 -4.64 -2.48
N GLY A 445 27.73 -5.68 -3.15
CA GLY A 445 28.51 -5.93 -4.38
C GLY A 445 28.17 -4.93 -5.50
N GLY A 446 28.66 -3.62 -5.27
CA GLY A 446 29.01 -2.64 -6.32
C GLY A 446 28.09 -2.73 -7.54
N SER A 447 26.66 -2.53 -7.26
CA SER A 447 26.05 -2.06 -8.54
C SER A 447 26.81 -0.86 -9.10
N THR A 448 27.89 -1.10 -9.75
CA THR A 448 28.56 0.04 -10.41
C THR A 448 27.56 1.17 -10.72
N SER A 449 27.11 1.95 -9.69
CA SER A 449 26.28 3.15 -9.94
C SER A 449 27.14 4.26 -10.55
N CYS A 450 26.74 4.69 -11.77
CA CYS A 450 27.34 5.86 -12.44
C CYS A 450 26.61 7.15 -12.03
N THR A 451 27.37 8.23 -12.27
CA THR A 451 26.71 9.53 -11.96
C THR A 451 26.29 10.23 -13.26
N TYR A 452 25.21 10.80 -13.17
CA TYR A 452 24.68 11.63 -14.28
C TYR A 452 24.44 13.06 -13.79
N VAL A 453 24.97 14.04 -14.64
CA VAL A 453 24.73 15.46 -14.30
C VAL A 453 23.50 15.95 -15.07
N VAL A 454 22.54 16.38 -14.25
CA VAL A 454 21.26 16.82 -14.85
C VAL A 454 21.50 18.00 -15.79
N LYS A 455 21.00 17.79 -17.04
CA LYS A 455 21.17 18.85 -18.06
C LYS A 455 19.83 19.57 -18.28
N ARG A 456 20.08 20.80 -18.82
CA ARG A 456 18.87 21.59 -19.12
C ARG A 456 17.86 20.76 -19.94
N GLY A 457 16.53 20.69 -19.33
CA GLY A 457 15.50 19.94 -20.09
C GLY A 457 15.33 18.51 -19.57
N ASP A 458 16.19 18.02 -18.57
CA ASP A 458 16.09 16.66 -18.00
C ASP A 458 14.95 16.62 -16.97
N THR A 459 14.19 15.44 -17.10
CA THR A 459 13.31 15.08 -15.95
C THR A 459 13.73 13.73 -15.37
N LEU A 460 13.34 13.46 -14.03
CA LEU A 460 13.70 12.15 -13.43
C LEU A 460 13.14 11.00 -14.28
N SER A 461 12.04 11.26 -14.91
CA SER A 461 11.42 10.22 -15.78
C SER A 461 12.28 9.94 -17.01
N SER A 462 12.76 11.09 -17.71
CA SER A 462 13.55 10.87 -18.93
C SER A 462 14.92 10.26 -18.59
N ILE A 463 15.30 10.46 -17.44
CA ILE A 463 16.60 9.91 -17.02
C ILE A 463 16.41 8.45 -16.60
N ALA A 464 15.36 8.12 -15.87
CA ALA A 464 15.08 6.72 -15.48
C ALA A 464 14.93 5.83 -16.71
N VAL A 465 14.32 6.38 -17.75
CA VAL A 465 14.21 5.61 -19.02
C VAL A 465 15.60 5.37 -19.61
N LYS A 466 16.38 6.43 -19.61
CA LYS A 466 17.73 6.35 -20.23
C LYS A 466 18.59 5.28 -19.54
N TYR A 467 18.27 5.06 -18.31
CA TYR A 467 19.22 4.15 -17.62
C TYR A 467 18.51 2.89 -17.16
N GLY A 468 17.29 2.73 -17.76
CA GLY A 468 16.59 1.44 -17.57
C GLY A 468 16.19 1.20 -16.10
N THR A 469 15.89 2.27 -15.35
CA THR A 469 15.36 2.16 -13.97
C THR A 469 14.03 2.90 -13.87
N THR A 470 13.34 2.94 -12.60
CA THR A 470 12.07 3.70 -12.45
C THR A 470 12.33 5.01 -11.69
N VAL A 471 11.42 5.97 -11.85
CA VAL A 471 11.55 7.27 -11.14
C VAL A 471 11.62 7.02 -9.64
N ALA A 472 10.70 6.01 -9.20
CA ALA A 472 10.71 5.70 -7.75
C ALA A 472 12.08 5.15 -7.31
N ASN A 473 12.62 4.24 -8.14
CA ASN A 473 13.96 3.71 -7.82
C ASN A 473 15.05 4.79 -7.95
N LEU A 474 14.94 5.58 -9.00
CA LEU A 474 15.91 6.68 -9.21
C LEU A 474 15.78 7.71 -8.07
N ALA A 475 14.54 8.00 -7.60
CA ALA A 475 14.33 8.96 -6.50
C ALA A 475 14.85 8.38 -5.18
N SER A 476 14.57 7.14 -5.06
CA SER A 476 15.07 6.48 -3.84
C SER A 476 16.60 6.41 -3.82
N LEU A 477 17.21 6.11 -5.05
CA LEU A 477 18.67 6.03 -5.17
C LEU A 477 19.33 7.38 -4.87
N ASN A 478 18.56 8.40 -5.07
CA ASN A 478 19.21 9.73 -4.98
C ASN A 478 18.54 10.57 -3.89
N HIS A 479 17.64 9.76 -3.07
CA HIS A 479 16.95 10.39 -1.92
C HIS A 479 16.20 11.64 -2.34
N ILE A 480 15.55 11.58 -3.43
CA ILE A 480 14.75 12.70 -3.95
C ILE A 480 13.30 12.51 -3.47
N LYS A 481 12.86 13.46 -2.65
CA LYS A 481 11.54 13.40 -1.99
C LYS A 481 10.44 13.88 -2.94
N ASN A 482 10.87 14.88 -3.72
CA ASN A 482 9.88 15.31 -4.74
C ASN A 482 10.38 14.95 -6.15
N VAL A 483 9.78 13.96 -6.70
CA VAL A 483 10.28 13.33 -7.94
C VAL A 483 10.08 14.29 -9.13
N ASN A 484 9.41 15.46 -8.80
CA ASN A 484 9.21 16.42 -9.91
C ASN A 484 10.19 17.59 -9.82
N VAL A 485 11.12 17.40 -8.88
CA VAL A 485 12.03 18.57 -8.70
C VAL A 485 13.47 18.05 -8.74
N ILE A 486 14.14 18.34 -9.98
CA ILE A 486 15.60 18.10 -10.06
C ILE A 486 16.25 19.35 -10.68
N PHE A 487 17.49 19.65 -10.31
CA PHE A 487 18.13 20.91 -10.75
C PHE A 487 19.23 20.63 -11.77
N VAL A 488 19.14 21.55 -12.83
CA VAL A 488 20.26 21.45 -13.79
C VAL A 488 21.59 21.53 -13.02
N GLY A 489 22.45 20.55 -13.39
CA GLY A 489 23.77 20.57 -12.75
C GLY A 489 23.79 19.62 -11.54
N GLN A 490 22.54 19.22 -11.17
CA GLN A 490 22.43 18.22 -10.09
C GLN A 490 23.01 16.86 -10.52
N VAL A 491 23.87 16.29 -9.71
CA VAL A 491 24.49 14.99 -10.06
C VAL A 491 23.67 13.86 -9.43
N LEU A 492 23.13 12.98 -10.32
CA LEU A 492 22.32 11.84 -9.82
C LEU A 492 23.09 10.53 -9.93
N LYS A 493 22.72 9.76 -8.77
CA LYS A 493 23.18 8.36 -8.94
C LYS A 493 22.21 7.56 -9.82
N VAL A 494 22.85 6.87 -10.87
CA VAL A 494 21.97 6.11 -11.77
C VAL A 494 22.52 4.68 -11.88
N PRO A 495 21.67 3.66 -12.15
CA PRO A 495 22.16 2.27 -12.25
C PRO A 495 23.01 2.05 -13.52
N CYS A 496 24.23 1.44 -13.42
CA CYS A 496 25.10 1.25 -14.60
C CYS A 496 24.76 -0.09 -15.26
N SER A 497 24.20 0.03 -16.48
CA SER A 497 24.14 -1.22 -17.29
C SER A 497 25.47 -1.44 -18.03
N SER A 498 26.41 -2.26 -17.61
CA SER A 498 27.60 -2.79 -18.32
C SER A 498 27.41 -2.77 -19.84
N SER A 499 26.62 -1.84 -20.43
CA SER A 499 26.80 -1.85 -21.91
C SER A 499 26.66 -0.44 -22.46
N SER A 500 27.66 0.45 -22.19
CA SER A 500 27.98 1.45 -23.23
C SER A 500 28.68 2.65 -22.59
N GLY A 501 30.09 2.66 -22.43
CA GLY A 501 31.21 3.46 -22.93
C GLY A 501 31.03 4.96 -22.66
N THR A 502 31.82 5.49 -21.60
CA THR A 502 32.88 6.47 -21.29
C THR A 502 32.67 7.00 -19.87
N VAL A 503 33.20 6.30 -18.91
CA VAL A 503 33.60 6.69 -17.53
C VAL A 503 34.22 8.10 -17.54
N VAL A 504 33.34 9.23 -17.41
CA VAL A 504 33.99 10.52 -17.07
C VAL A 504 34.28 10.54 -15.56
N LYS A 505 35.51 10.25 -15.16
CA LYS A 505 36.27 10.63 -13.95
C LYS A 505 35.85 12.01 -13.43
N ALA A 506 35.21 11.92 -12.22
CA ALA A 506 34.85 12.81 -11.11
C ALA A 506 35.63 14.14 -11.17
N PRO A 507 34.98 15.37 -11.48
CA PRO A 507 35.72 16.58 -11.08
C PRO A 507 35.58 16.86 -9.57
N PRO A 508 36.72 17.44 -8.93
CA PRO A 508 36.87 17.66 -7.49
C PRO A 508 35.73 18.52 -6.92
N ALA A 509 35.04 17.97 -5.88
CA ALA A 509 34.21 18.37 -4.72
C ALA A 509 34.29 19.88 -4.46
N VAL A 510 33.29 20.69 -5.03
CA VAL A 510 33.13 22.06 -4.50
C VAL A 510 32.16 22.01 -3.30
N THR A 511 32.68 22.22 -2.11
CA THR A 511 32.18 22.60 -0.77
C THR A 511 30.99 23.55 -0.87
N PRO A 512 29.79 23.17 -0.34
CA PRO A 512 28.57 24.00 -0.26
C PRO A 512 28.82 25.29 0.53
N SER A 513 29.10 26.47 -0.18
CA SER A 513 29.17 27.79 0.49
C SER A 513 27.76 28.33 0.72
N GLU A 514 27.30 28.51 2.12
CA GLU A 514 26.35 29.30 2.93
C GLU A 514 25.59 30.33 2.09
N PRO A 515 24.26 30.70 2.54
CA PRO A 515 23.20 31.51 1.92
C PRO A 515 23.64 32.98 1.73
N VAL A 516 23.91 33.40 0.48
CA VAL A 516 24.12 34.84 0.18
C VAL A 516 22.75 35.52 0.08
N THR A 517 22.45 36.35 1.11
CA THR A 517 21.58 37.56 1.11
C THR A 517 21.78 38.39 -0.17
N PRO A 518 20.73 38.51 -1.10
CA PRO A 518 20.94 39.39 -2.27
C PRO A 518 20.83 40.87 -1.88
N GLY A 519 22.00 41.61 -1.78
CA GLY A 519 22.40 43.02 -2.00
C GLY A 519 21.88 43.58 -3.33
N LEU A 520 20.80 44.58 -3.28
CA LEU A 520 20.36 45.85 -3.87
C LEU A 520 21.39 46.40 -4.87
N GLY A 521 21.13 46.06 -6.25
CA GLY A 521 21.45 47.01 -7.35
C GLY A 521 20.42 46.89 -8.48
N SER A 522 19.27 47.83 -8.49
CA SER A 522 18.46 48.81 -9.24
C SER A 522 18.66 48.68 -10.75
N GLU A 523 18.19 47.47 -11.26
CA GLU A 523 17.70 47.48 -12.66
C GLU A 523 16.21 47.11 -12.69
N ALA A 524 15.32 48.14 -12.80
CA ALA A 524 13.84 48.06 -12.94
C ALA A 524 13.40 46.67 -13.43
N ARG A 525 13.26 45.83 -12.51
CA ARG A 525 12.72 44.47 -12.69
C ARG A 525 11.30 44.52 -13.31
N PRO A 526 11.23 43.89 -14.47
CA PRO A 526 9.91 43.83 -15.11
C PRO A 526 8.81 43.40 -14.13
N THR A 527 7.72 44.24 -14.11
CA THR A 527 6.62 44.06 -13.13
C THR A 527 5.59 43.06 -13.67
N THR A 528 5.88 42.56 -15.01
CA THR A 528 4.94 41.52 -15.50
C THR A 528 5.67 40.61 -16.50
N TYR A 529 5.21 39.36 -16.65
CA TYR A 529 5.76 38.36 -17.59
C TYR A 529 4.61 37.68 -18.33
N THR A 530 4.78 37.75 -19.80
CA THR A 530 3.76 37.03 -20.60
C THR A 530 4.21 35.59 -20.85
N ILE A 531 3.35 34.67 -20.46
CA ILE A 531 3.69 33.24 -20.48
C ILE A 531 3.78 32.77 -21.95
N LYS A 532 5.00 32.20 -22.21
CA LYS A 532 5.19 31.66 -23.58
C LYS A 532 4.90 30.16 -23.60
N LYS A 533 4.57 29.68 -24.85
CA LYS A 533 4.33 28.22 -25.02
C LYS A 533 5.50 27.39 -24.48
N GLY A 534 5.11 26.57 -23.41
CA GLY A 534 6.17 25.70 -22.85
C GLY A 534 6.67 26.23 -21.50
N ASP A 535 6.13 27.42 -21.11
CA ASP A 535 6.53 28.01 -19.81
C ASP A 535 5.78 27.29 -18.67
N THR A 536 6.52 27.04 -17.69
CA THR A 536 5.85 26.60 -16.45
C THR A 536 6.01 27.69 -15.38
N LEU A 537 5.01 27.75 -14.37
CA LEU A 537 5.08 28.77 -13.30
C LEU A 537 6.38 28.64 -12.50
N SER A 538 6.89 27.42 -12.46
CA SER A 538 8.17 27.20 -11.75
C SER A 538 9.36 27.68 -12.61
N GLY A 539 9.32 27.45 -13.88
CA GLY A 539 10.37 27.97 -14.80
C GLY A 539 10.42 29.51 -14.78
N ILE A 540 9.26 30.14 -14.67
CA ILE A 540 9.17 31.61 -14.70
C ILE A 540 9.61 32.17 -13.34
N ALA A 541 9.29 31.50 -12.22
CA ALA A 541 9.73 31.90 -10.87
C ALA A 541 11.25 31.83 -10.74
N ALA A 542 11.83 30.93 -11.36
CA ALA A 542 13.29 30.79 -11.32
C ALA A 542 13.98 31.88 -12.15
N ARG A 543 13.39 32.21 -13.20
CA ARG A 543 13.97 33.23 -14.11
C ARG A 543 13.86 34.63 -13.51
N THR A 544 12.89 34.81 -12.69
CA THR A 544 12.61 36.18 -12.23
C THR A 544 12.99 36.32 -10.75
N GLY A 545 13.51 35.23 -10.24
CA GLY A 545 14.02 35.31 -8.84
C GLY A 545 12.88 35.34 -7.82
N ALA A 546 11.55 35.02 -8.27
CA ALA A 546 10.39 34.94 -7.35
C ALA A 546 10.09 33.49 -7.00
N SER A 547 9.38 33.30 -5.81
CA SER A 547 8.90 31.94 -5.50
C SER A 547 7.55 31.67 -6.20
N VAL A 548 7.34 30.33 -6.49
CA VAL A 548 6.09 29.94 -7.19
C VAL A 548 4.88 30.36 -6.35
N ASN A 549 5.04 30.31 -5.07
CA ASN A 549 3.94 30.72 -4.18
C ASN A 549 3.68 32.23 -4.24
N ALA A 550 4.81 33.00 -4.35
CA ALA A 550 4.67 34.47 -4.45
C ALA A 550 4.06 34.88 -5.80
N LEU A 551 4.29 34.11 -6.81
CA LEU A 551 3.70 34.36 -8.14
C LEU A 551 2.24 33.90 -8.18
N MET A 552 1.87 32.87 -7.48
CA MET A 552 0.48 32.37 -7.42
C MET A 552 -0.39 33.30 -6.59
N GLN A 553 0.21 33.77 -5.58
CA GLN A 553 -0.56 34.71 -4.73
C GLN A 553 -0.76 36.06 -5.42
N ALA A 554 0.30 36.48 -6.10
CA ALA A 554 0.23 37.79 -6.79
C ALA A 554 -0.72 37.74 -7.98
N ASN A 555 -1.05 36.43 -8.41
CA ASN A 555 -1.81 36.38 -9.67
C ASN A 555 -3.08 35.53 -9.49
N GLY A 556 -3.44 35.28 -8.05
CA GLY A 556 -4.69 34.55 -7.71
C GLY A 556 -4.79 33.20 -8.41
N ILE A 557 -3.64 32.53 -8.59
CA ILE A 557 -3.54 31.22 -9.25
C ILE A 557 -3.56 30.14 -8.15
N SER A 558 -4.56 29.35 -8.15
CA SER A 558 -4.78 28.36 -7.06
C SER A 558 -4.10 27.02 -7.41
N ASN A 559 -3.79 26.97 -8.81
CA ASN A 559 -3.04 25.79 -9.29
C ASN A 559 -1.85 26.21 -10.16
N ALA A 560 -0.66 25.82 -9.72
CA ALA A 560 0.60 26.34 -10.30
C ALA A 560 0.89 25.70 -11.66
N ASN A 561 0.00 24.64 -11.92
CA ASN A 561 0.20 23.98 -13.22
C ASN A 561 -0.84 24.43 -14.25
N ARG A 562 -1.62 25.37 -13.86
CA ARG A 562 -2.66 25.85 -14.79
C ARG A 562 -2.38 27.32 -15.16
N ILE A 563 -1.30 27.40 -16.00
CA ILE A 563 -1.01 28.73 -16.58
C ILE A 563 -1.07 28.60 -18.11
N TYR A 564 -1.49 29.64 -18.80
CA TYR A 564 -1.71 29.54 -20.25
C TYR A 564 -0.78 30.51 -21.00
N ALA A 565 -0.22 29.88 -22.12
CA ALA A 565 0.61 30.74 -23.00
C ALA A 565 -0.20 31.96 -23.48
N GLY A 566 0.46 33.05 -23.23
CA GLY A 566 -0.19 34.30 -23.68
C GLY A 566 -0.80 35.04 -22.48
N GLN A 567 -0.93 34.30 -21.32
CA GLN A 567 -1.37 34.89 -20.04
C GLN A 567 -0.26 35.76 -19.42
N THR A 568 -0.67 37.03 -18.94
CA THR A 568 0.34 37.92 -18.34
C THR A 568 0.35 37.76 -16.82
N LEU A 569 1.60 37.44 -16.29
CA LEU A 569 1.76 37.28 -14.83
C LEU A 569 2.33 38.56 -14.19
N ARG A 570 1.63 38.83 -12.98
CA ARG A 570 2.27 39.90 -12.17
C ARG A 570 3.43 39.33 -11.33
N LEU A 571 4.67 40.00 -11.59
CA LEU A 571 5.85 39.46 -10.89
C LEU A 571 6.03 40.20 -9.57
N PRO A 572 6.04 39.55 -8.26
CA PRO A 572 6.13 40.16 -6.92
C PRO A 572 7.44 40.96 -6.75
#